data_AF-A0AAE3TLU1-F1
#
_entry.id   AF-A0AAE3TLU1-F1
#
_cell.length_a   1.000
_cell.length_b   1.000
_cell.length_c   1.000
_cell.angle_alpha   90.00
_cell.angle_beta   90.00
_cell.angle_gamma   90.00
#
_symmetry.space_group_name_H-M   'P 1'
#
loop_
_entity.id
_entity.type
_entity.pdbx_description
1 polymer ?
#
loop_
_entity_poly.entity_id
_entity_poly.type
_entity_poly.pdbx_seq_one_letter_code
_entity_poly.pdbx_strand_id
1 'polypeptide(L)'
;MTDGDDTGDARYVFGVRFRLDPTVEGVSVDPETFETTLFRRADPPGEDGWLFFRDNCWRGELADEAHFRELTEEALDVPVVAVDFRELRTDEAYLSALKAEIADDLSLFNASSTTEVLSKYLGSSIHVRDG
;
A
#
# COMPACT_ATOMS: atom_id res chain seq x y z
N MET A 1 4.62 -23.22 18.52
CA MET A 1 3.38 -22.40 18.53
C MET A 1 3.91 -20.98 18.55
N THR A 2 3.74 -20.28 17.43
CA THR A 2 4.55 -19.13 17.00
C THR A 2 4.28 -17.91 17.87
N ASP A 3 5.33 -17.29 18.43
CA ASP A 3 5.30 -15.94 19.03
C ASP A 3 5.15 -14.87 17.93
N GLY A 4 4.10 -14.98 17.11
CA GLY A 4 3.83 -14.09 15.97
C GLY A 4 2.83 -12.97 16.29
N ASP A 5 2.48 -12.76 17.56
CA ASP A 5 1.31 -11.95 17.95
C ASP A 5 1.65 -10.52 18.42
N ASP A 6 2.92 -10.11 18.41
CA ASP A 6 3.35 -8.81 18.98
C ASP A 6 3.88 -7.80 17.95
N THR A 7 3.82 -8.12 16.64
CA THR A 7 4.31 -7.25 15.57
C THR A 7 3.27 -6.20 15.12
N GLY A 8 2.05 -6.20 15.66
CA GLY A 8 0.99 -5.23 15.32
C GLY A 8 0.30 -5.45 13.96
N ASP A 9 -0.68 -4.61 13.64
CA ASP A 9 -1.43 -4.61 12.36
C ASP A 9 -1.12 -3.35 11.53
N ALA A 10 -0.98 -3.55 10.23
CA ALA A 10 -0.89 -2.47 9.27
C ALA A 10 -1.52 -2.84 7.92
N ARG A 11 -1.98 -1.80 7.21
CA ARG A 11 -2.63 -1.93 5.91
C ARG A 11 -2.18 -0.80 4.98
N TYR A 12 -1.80 -1.18 3.77
CA TYR A 12 -1.67 -0.24 2.67
C TYR A 12 -3.07 0.14 2.18
N VAL A 13 -3.31 1.44 2.11
CA VAL A 13 -4.58 2.03 1.68
C VAL A 13 -4.37 2.64 0.30
N PHE A 14 -5.25 2.28 -0.64
CA PHE A 14 -5.22 2.79 -2.00
C PHE A 14 -6.57 3.41 -2.38
N GLY A 15 -6.54 4.47 -3.16
CA GLY A 15 -7.69 4.95 -3.91
C GLY A 15 -7.74 4.18 -5.22
N VAL A 16 -8.85 3.53 -5.53
CA VAL A 16 -9.02 2.78 -6.77
C VAL A 16 -10.22 3.35 -7.50
N ARG A 17 -9.99 3.81 -8.74
CA ARG A 17 -11.05 4.35 -9.58
C ARG A 17 -11.48 3.29 -10.58
N PHE A 18 -12.79 3.00 -10.60
CA PHE A 18 -13.40 2.10 -11.57
C PHE A 18 -14.20 2.87 -12.59
N ARG A 19 -14.45 2.21 -13.72
CA ARG A 19 -15.40 2.67 -14.73
C ARG A 19 -16.37 1.55 -15.08
N LEU A 20 -17.66 1.86 -15.04
CA LEU A 20 -18.72 1.00 -15.57
C LEU A 20 -18.94 1.36 -17.04
N ASP A 21 -18.78 0.36 -17.92
CA ASP A 21 -19.01 0.50 -19.37
C ASP A 21 -20.08 -0.50 -19.83
N PRO A 22 -21.37 -0.18 -19.67
CA PRO A 22 -22.45 -1.08 -20.05
C PRO A 22 -22.47 -1.32 -21.56
N THR A 23 -22.35 -2.58 -21.98
CA THR A 23 -22.38 -2.97 -23.41
C THR A 23 -23.81 -3.19 -23.96
N VAL A 24 -24.81 -3.17 -23.08
CA VAL A 24 -26.21 -3.38 -23.44
C VAL A 24 -26.83 -2.07 -23.92
N GLU A 25 -27.39 -2.08 -25.13
CA GLU A 25 -28.09 -0.92 -25.70
C GLU A 25 -29.22 -0.45 -24.78
N GLY A 26 -29.30 0.86 -24.55
CA GLY A 26 -30.33 1.48 -23.70
C GLY A 26 -30.03 1.45 -22.20
N VAL A 27 -28.88 0.91 -21.77
CA VAL A 27 -28.41 0.97 -20.38
C VAL A 27 -27.35 2.07 -20.25
N SER A 28 -27.53 2.98 -19.29
CA SER A 28 -26.56 4.02 -18.94
C SER A 28 -26.41 4.15 -17.43
N VAL A 29 -25.27 4.69 -16.99
CA VAL A 29 -24.91 4.88 -15.59
C VAL A 29 -24.39 6.30 -15.38
N ASP A 30 -24.75 6.92 -14.26
CA ASP A 30 -24.28 8.25 -13.86
C ASP A 30 -24.11 8.31 -12.34
N PRO A 31 -22.89 8.52 -11.82
CA PRO A 31 -21.64 8.64 -12.58
C PRO A 31 -21.17 7.28 -13.13
N GLU A 32 -20.58 7.28 -14.34
CA GLU A 32 -19.97 6.07 -14.93
C GLU A 32 -18.63 5.71 -14.28
N THR A 33 -18.03 6.64 -13.53
CA THR A 33 -16.73 6.50 -12.88
C THR A 33 -16.85 6.84 -11.41
N PHE A 34 -16.31 6.00 -10.54
CA PHE A 34 -16.33 6.22 -9.10
C PHE A 34 -15.05 5.70 -8.45
N GLU A 35 -14.72 6.26 -7.28
CA GLU A 35 -13.57 5.86 -6.49
C GLU A 35 -14.01 4.99 -5.30
N THR A 36 -13.25 3.92 -5.04
CA THR A 36 -13.33 3.12 -3.81
C THR A 36 -12.02 3.18 -3.05
N THR A 37 -12.04 2.68 -1.82
CA THR A 37 -10.82 2.42 -1.04
C THR A 37 -10.49 0.94 -1.03
N LEU A 38 -9.28 0.59 -1.48
CA LEU A 38 -8.74 -0.75 -1.38
C LEU A 38 -7.78 -0.84 -0.20
N PHE A 39 -7.89 -1.94 0.56
CA PHE A 39 -7.03 -2.23 1.70
C PHE A 39 -6.25 -3.51 1.42
N ARG A 40 -4.93 -3.44 1.42
CA ARG A 40 -4.03 -4.60 1.42
C ARG A 40 -3.40 -4.72 2.81
N ARG A 41 -3.52 -5.88 3.45
CA ARG A 41 -2.78 -6.15 4.69
C ARG A 41 -1.28 -6.07 4.42
N ALA A 42 -0.55 -5.39 5.29
CA ALA A 42 0.90 -5.37 5.21
C ALA A 42 1.46 -6.65 5.83
N ASP A 43 2.43 -7.25 5.16
CA ASP A 43 3.12 -8.43 5.66
C ASP A 43 4.03 -8.02 6.83
N PRO A 44 4.17 -8.85 7.88
CA PRO A 44 4.96 -8.48 9.05
C PRO A 44 6.42 -8.13 8.68
N PRO A 45 7.02 -7.07 9.26
CA PRO A 45 8.42 -6.76 9.08
C PRO A 45 9.33 -7.97 9.32
N GLY A 46 10.28 -8.21 8.40
CA GLY A 46 11.18 -9.35 8.44
C GLY A 46 10.64 -10.64 7.77
N GLU A 47 9.33 -10.72 7.49
CA GLU A 47 8.72 -11.86 6.79
C GLU A 47 8.63 -11.65 5.28
N ASP A 48 8.54 -12.73 4.50
CA ASP A 48 8.40 -12.66 3.05
C ASP A 48 7.29 -11.68 2.62
N GLY A 49 7.65 -10.67 1.81
CA GLY A 49 6.72 -9.64 1.32
C GLY A 49 6.73 -8.30 2.08
N TRP A 50 7.40 -8.21 3.23
CA TRP A 50 7.44 -6.98 4.06
C TRP A 50 8.00 -5.74 3.34
N LEU A 51 8.83 -5.97 2.32
CA LEU A 51 9.46 -4.94 1.48
C LEU A 51 8.52 -4.35 0.41
N PHE A 52 7.23 -4.68 0.45
CA PHE A 52 6.23 -4.16 -0.48
C PHE A 52 6.34 -2.64 -0.70
N PHE A 53 6.47 -1.83 0.35
CA PHE A 53 6.59 -0.37 0.24
C PHE A 53 7.85 0.07 -0.51
N ARG A 54 8.96 -0.65 -0.36
CA ARG A 54 10.23 -0.36 -1.04
C ARG A 54 10.10 -0.62 -2.54
N ASP A 55 9.41 -1.70 -2.88
CA ASP A 55 9.32 -2.20 -4.24
C ASP A 55 8.22 -1.49 -5.04
N ASN A 56 7.19 -0.95 -4.38
CA ASN A 56 6.02 -0.37 -5.05
C ASN A 56 5.82 1.13 -4.80
N CYS A 57 6.44 1.73 -3.79
CA CYS A 57 6.25 3.15 -3.47
C CYS A 57 7.52 3.97 -3.67
N TRP A 58 7.36 5.25 -3.99
CA TRP A 58 8.44 6.23 -4.01
C TRP A 58 7.90 7.59 -3.61
N ARG A 59 8.48 8.21 -2.58
CA ARG A 59 8.09 9.52 -2.03
C ARG A 59 6.60 9.64 -1.68
N GLY A 60 5.94 8.54 -1.32
CA GLY A 60 4.52 8.52 -0.97
C GLY A 60 3.57 8.37 -2.16
N GLU A 61 4.08 8.00 -3.33
CA GLU A 61 3.32 7.68 -4.55
C GLU A 61 3.68 6.26 -5.02
N LEU A 62 2.90 5.69 -5.94
CA LEU A 62 3.25 4.41 -6.57
C LEU A 62 4.42 4.62 -7.55
N ALA A 63 5.43 3.75 -7.51
CA ALA A 63 6.59 3.85 -8.38
C ALA A 63 6.25 3.52 -9.85
N ASP A 64 5.30 2.59 -10.07
CA ASP A 64 4.77 2.22 -11.38
C ASP A 64 3.24 2.08 -11.30
N GLU A 65 2.54 3.20 -11.46
CA GLU A 65 1.07 3.25 -11.42
C GLU A 65 0.42 2.37 -12.48
N ALA A 66 1.02 2.25 -13.68
CA ALA A 66 0.45 1.49 -14.79
C ALA A 66 0.48 -0.01 -14.50
N HIS A 67 1.62 -0.52 -14.02
CA HIS A 67 1.74 -1.90 -13.60
C HIS A 67 0.85 -2.21 -12.39
N PHE A 68 0.81 -1.31 -11.41
CA PHE A 68 0.00 -1.51 -10.21
C PHE A 68 -1.51 -1.51 -10.52
N ARG A 69 -1.94 -0.71 -11.50
CA ARG A 69 -3.31 -0.74 -12.05
C ARG A 69 -3.64 -2.12 -12.62
N GLU A 70 -2.77 -2.70 -13.46
CA GLU A 70 -2.97 -4.03 -14.04
C GLU A 70 -3.07 -5.13 -12.97
N LEU A 71 -2.19 -5.10 -11.96
CA LEU A 71 -2.25 -6.02 -10.82
C LEU A 71 -3.56 -5.87 -10.03
N THR A 72 -4.07 -4.64 -9.90
CA THR A 72 -5.33 -4.36 -9.22
C THR A 72 -6.53 -4.83 -10.04
N GLU A 73 -6.50 -4.70 -11.37
CA GLU A 73 -7.51 -5.27 -12.28
C GLU A 73 -7.57 -6.79 -12.14
N GLU A 74 -6.41 -7.45 -12.17
CA GLU A 74 -6.31 -8.91 -12.01
C GLU A 74 -6.84 -9.37 -10.65
N ALA A 75 -6.48 -8.67 -9.57
CA ALA A 75 -6.90 -9.03 -8.22
C ALA A 75 -8.40 -8.82 -7.97
N LEU A 76 -9.02 -7.83 -8.61
CA LEU A 76 -10.43 -7.48 -8.40
C LEU A 76 -11.38 -8.05 -9.45
N ASP A 77 -10.85 -8.58 -10.56
CA ASP A 77 -11.61 -9.10 -11.71
C ASP A 77 -12.60 -8.08 -12.30
N VAL A 78 -12.24 -6.79 -12.27
CA VAL A 78 -13.03 -5.68 -12.83
C VAL A 78 -12.12 -4.60 -13.45
N PRO A 79 -12.59 -3.80 -14.42
CA PRO A 79 -11.80 -2.73 -15.02
C PRO A 79 -11.46 -1.62 -14.03
N VAL A 80 -10.16 -1.28 -13.94
CA VAL A 80 -9.62 -0.23 -13.08
C VAL A 80 -8.95 0.82 -13.95
N VAL A 81 -9.40 2.06 -13.81
CA VAL A 81 -8.88 3.18 -14.61
C VAL A 81 -7.71 3.89 -13.94
N ALA A 82 -7.62 3.85 -12.61
CA ALA A 82 -6.50 4.44 -11.85
C ALA A 82 -6.38 3.80 -10.46
N VAL A 83 -5.15 3.77 -9.95
CA VAL A 83 -4.84 3.37 -8.57
C VAL A 83 -3.82 4.33 -8.00
N ASP A 84 -4.08 4.82 -6.79
CA ASP A 84 -3.22 5.76 -6.08
C ASP A 84 -2.91 5.22 -4.68
N PHE A 85 -1.63 5.21 -4.28
CA PHE A 85 -1.29 4.98 -2.88
C PHE A 85 -1.75 6.17 -2.03
N ARG A 86 -2.42 5.89 -0.90
CA ARG A 86 -2.95 6.92 0.01
C ARG A 86 -2.15 7.00 1.29
N GLU A 87 -2.06 5.89 2.02
CA GLU A 87 -1.38 5.82 3.31
C GLU A 87 -1.00 4.38 3.65
N LEU A 88 0.06 4.24 4.45
CA LEU A 88 0.26 3.09 5.31
C LEU A 88 -0.46 3.39 6.63
N ARG A 89 -1.61 2.75 6.84
CA ARG A 89 -2.30 2.79 8.11
C ARG A 89 -1.72 1.70 9.01
N THR A 90 -1.26 2.07 10.19
CA THR A 90 -0.51 1.17 11.09
C THR A 90 -0.84 1.46 12.54
N ASP A 91 -0.55 0.52 13.44
CA ASP A 91 -0.40 0.82 14.87
C ASP A 91 1.06 1.13 15.24
N GLU A 92 1.30 1.46 16.52
CA GLU A 92 2.64 1.76 17.04
C GLU A 92 3.55 0.53 17.07
N ALA A 93 2.99 -0.66 17.31
CA ALA A 93 3.75 -1.91 17.41
C ALA A 93 4.37 -2.26 16.05
N TYR A 94 3.58 -2.24 14.98
CA TYR A 94 4.02 -2.48 13.62
C TYR A 94 5.00 -1.42 13.16
N LEU A 95 4.75 -0.14 13.42
CA LEU A 95 5.68 0.92 13.03
C LEU A 95 7.04 0.78 13.75
N SER A 96 7.02 0.33 15.00
CA SER A 96 8.24 0.08 15.77
C SER A 96 9.02 -1.12 15.23
N ALA A 97 8.33 -2.23 14.94
CA ALA A 97 8.94 -3.40 14.31
C ALA A 97 9.51 -3.09 12.93
N LEU A 98 8.76 -2.34 12.09
CA LEU A 98 9.22 -1.91 10.77
C LEU A 98 10.51 -1.08 10.87
N LYS A 99 10.58 -0.15 11.83
CA LYS A 99 11.79 0.64 12.05
C LYS A 99 12.97 -0.21 12.52
N ALA A 100 12.74 -1.22 13.35
CA ALA A 100 13.78 -2.13 13.80
C ALA A 100 14.37 -2.93 12.62
N GLU A 101 13.53 -3.58 11.83
CA GLU A 101 13.96 -4.36 10.65
C GLU A 101 14.67 -3.49 9.60
N ILE A 102 14.22 -2.25 9.37
CA ILE A 102 14.93 -1.31 8.49
C ILE A 102 16.31 -0.94 9.06
N ALA A 103 16.41 -0.74 10.38
CA ALA A 103 17.67 -0.35 11.02
C ALA A 103 18.74 -1.44 10.92
N ASP A 104 18.31 -2.70 10.88
CA ASP A 104 19.21 -3.87 10.78
C ASP A 104 19.90 -3.96 9.41
N ASP A 105 19.30 -3.42 8.33
CA ASP A 105 19.94 -3.30 7.02
C ASP A 105 19.58 -2.01 6.27
N LEU A 106 20.13 -0.88 6.73
CA LEU A 106 19.99 0.41 6.05
C LEU A 106 20.63 0.44 4.65
N SER A 107 21.59 -0.45 4.39
CA SER A 107 22.31 -0.49 3.12
C SER A 107 21.39 -0.93 1.98
N LEU A 108 20.46 -1.83 2.26
CA LEU A 108 19.39 -2.28 1.37
C LEU A 108 18.57 -1.11 0.78
N PHE A 109 18.41 -0.05 1.56
CA PHE A 109 17.62 1.12 1.21
C PHE A 109 18.45 2.28 0.67
N ASN A 110 19.78 2.15 0.63
CA ASN A 110 20.71 3.26 0.33
C ASN A 110 20.37 4.50 1.16
N ALA A 111 20.26 4.33 2.48
CA ALA A 111 19.87 5.38 3.41
C ALA A 111 20.77 5.36 4.65
N SER A 112 20.77 6.47 5.38
CA SER A 112 21.57 6.67 6.60
C SER A 112 20.74 6.57 7.89
N SER A 113 19.41 6.54 7.79
CA SER A 113 18.51 6.40 8.94
C SER A 113 17.16 5.80 8.54
N THR A 114 16.46 5.22 9.51
CA THR A 114 15.10 4.68 9.32
C THR A 114 14.10 5.76 8.89
N THR A 115 14.17 6.96 9.49
CA THR A 115 13.34 8.10 9.10
C THR A 115 13.56 8.49 7.64
N GLU A 116 14.81 8.46 7.16
CA GLU A 116 15.12 8.71 5.75
C GLU A 116 14.49 7.65 4.85
N VAL A 117 14.55 6.36 5.21
CA VAL A 117 13.88 5.28 4.47
C VAL A 117 12.37 5.51 4.40
N LEU A 118 11.72 5.74 5.54
CA LEU A 118 10.27 5.97 5.59
C LEU A 118 9.87 7.19 4.75
N SER A 119 10.61 8.29 4.86
CA SER A 119 10.35 9.48 4.05
C SER A 119 10.62 9.25 2.55
N LYS A 120 11.65 8.49 2.21
CA LYS A 120 12.05 8.18 0.83
C LYS A 120 10.98 7.37 0.09
N TYR A 121 10.36 6.40 0.75
CA TYR A 121 9.41 5.50 0.10
C TYR A 121 7.95 5.88 0.39
N LEU A 122 7.63 6.18 1.64
CA LEU A 122 6.25 6.46 2.10
C LEU A 122 5.96 7.96 2.25
N GLY A 123 6.96 8.84 2.10
CA GLY A 123 6.75 10.28 2.25
C GLY A 123 6.22 10.64 3.64
N SER A 124 5.14 11.41 3.67
CA SER A 124 4.37 11.71 4.89
C SER A 124 3.12 10.82 5.05
N SER A 125 2.98 9.78 4.24
CA SER A 125 1.76 8.96 4.11
C SER A 125 1.75 7.79 5.08
N ILE A 126 2.16 8.01 6.34
CA ILE A 126 2.08 7.02 7.42
C ILE A 126 1.09 7.53 8.44
N HIS A 127 0.06 6.75 8.72
CA HIS A 127 -1.00 7.09 9.67
C HIS A 127 -1.04 6.07 10.80
N VAL A 128 -0.54 6.49 11.95
CA VAL A 128 -0.60 5.68 13.18
C VAL A 128 -1.98 5.82 13.81
N ARG A 129 -2.61 4.70 14.16
CA ARG A 129 -3.88 4.67 14.88
C ARG A 129 -3.69 4.07 16.27
N ASP A 130 -4.42 4.63 17.22
CA ASP A 130 -4.61 3.98 18.52
C ASP A 130 -5.36 2.66 18.28
N GLY A 131 -4.72 1.54 18.62
CA GLY A 131 -5.26 0.18 18.48
C GLY A 131 -6.41 -0.11 19.43
#